data_AF-A0A5P8WBQ2-F1
#
_entry.id   AF-A0A5P8WBQ2-F1
#
_cell.length_a   1.000
_cell.length_b   1.000
_cell.length_c   1.000
_cell.angle_alpha   90.00
_cell.angle_beta   90.00
_cell.angle_gamma   90.00
#
_symmetry.space_group_name_H-M   'P 1'
#
loop_
_entity.id
_entity.type
_entity.pdbx_description
1 polymer ?
#
loop_
_entity_poly.entity_id
_entity_poly.type
_entity_poly.pdbx_seq_one_letter_code
_entity_poly.pdbx_strand_id
1 'polypeptide(L)'
;MFRIIVARDSIFSVPVMRSRTYSKKLIPNLRVVATRERFVSQALVPSKESKMTVYDNIGVLPATPVTYNDFNLNVLDPTDVFEFRIDTTQNINLSLTDISAGDDADLRLYQDNGNGFFDTGDQLVDFSSRGNNQDDFLNRRADAGTYFAEVRRFSGSSGDVSYDLALSATTPNSTSGFSNLLPREFALGDLSADVTRFGTISNTNTTDTYEFSLGFFEGVNITLSGLQSDADIRLIADYNNNRIVDAGEEVARSTSAGITSEVISNTNLSGNYFLQVNQFSSTQTAYTLTFDQFTTTDA
;
A
#
# COMPACT_ATOMS: atom_id res chain seq x y z
N MET A 1 -28.67 23.97 -63.28
CA MET A 1 -30.08 23.75 -62.87
C MET A 1 -30.08 23.63 -61.36
N PHE A 2 -30.50 24.67 -60.63
CA PHE A 2 -30.50 24.69 -59.15
C PHE A 2 -31.93 24.83 -58.65
N ARG A 3 -32.37 23.93 -57.76
CA ARG A 3 -33.34 24.26 -56.70
C ARG A 3 -33.06 23.42 -55.46
N ILE A 4 -32.74 24.11 -54.38
CA ILE A 4 -32.86 23.62 -53.01
C ILE A 4 -34.35 23.56 -52.67
N ILE A 5 -34.78 22.53 -51.95
CA ILE A 5 -36.10 22.50 -51.29
C ILE A 5 -35.86 22.28 -49.81
N VAL A 6 -36.24 23.28 -49.00
CA VAL A 6 -36.37 23.18 -47.55
C VAL A 6 -37.86 23.17 -47.22
N ALA A 7 -38.29 22.23 -46.38
CA ALA A 7 -39.64 22.22 -45.79
C ALA A 7 -39.49 22.30 -44.26
N ARG A 8 -40.39 23.04 -43.61
CA ARG A 8 -40.34 23.39 -42.19
C ARG A 8 -41.21 22.47 -41.32
N ASP A 9 -40.78 22.36 -40.05
CA ASP A 9 -41.50 22.08 -38.80
C ASP A 9 -42.95 21.56 -38.83
N SER A 10 -43.19 20.46 -38.10
CA SER A 10 -44.39 20.26 -37.27
C SER A 10 -44.14 19.20 -36.17
N ILE A 11 -44.74 19.41 -35.00
CA ILE A 11 -44.56 18.65 -33.74
C ILE A 11 -45.70 17.61 -33.58
N PHE A 12 -45.63 16.77 -32.53
CA PHE A 12 -46.61 15.78 -31.99
C PHE A 12 -46.41 14.32 -32.49
N SER A 13 -46.45 13.26 -31.65
CA SER A 13 -46.79 13.11 -30.22
C SER A 13 -46.04 11.94 -29.56
N VAL A 14 -45.88 11.98 -28.23
CA VAL A 14 -45.46 10.83 -27.39
C VAL A 14 -46.68 10.25 -26.64
N PRO A 15 -46.91 8.92 -26.64
CA PRO A 15 -47.73 8.25 -25.65
C PRO A 15 -46.85 7.65 -24.53
N VAL A 16 -47.25 7.86 -23.27
CA VAL A 16 -46.57 7.38 -22.06
C VAL A 16 -47.41 6.29 -21.37
N MET A 17 -46.75 5.48 -20.49
CA MET A 17 -47.32 4.54 -19.50
C MET A 17 -47.73 3.13 -20.04
N ARG A 18 -47.47 2.00 -19.35
CA ARG A 18 -47.32 1.78 -17.88
C ARG A 18 -46.24 0.76 -17.46
N SER A 19 -45.80 0.96 -16.21
CA SER A 19 -44.97 0.14 -15.30
C SER A 19 -45.28 -1.38 -15.20
N ARG A 20 -44.22 -2.19 -14.98
CA ARG A 20 -44.04 -3.12 -13.84
C ARG A 20 -42.59 -3.65 -13.72
N THR A 21 -42.26 -4.21 -12.54
CA THR A 21 -40.90 -4.44 -11.99
C THR A 21 -40.98 -5.68 -11.05
N TYR A 22 -40.01 -6.57 -10.79
CA TYR A 22 -38.55 -6.74 -11.08
C TYR A 22 -38.22 -8.26 -11.09
N SER A 23 -37.08 -8.73 -11.63
CA SER A 23 -36.21 -9.77 -10.99
C SER A 23 -34.90 -10.09 -11.76
N LYS A 24 -33.91 -10.59 -11.01
CA LYS A 24 -32.47 -10.84 -11.22
C LYS A 24 -31.96 -11.73 -12.39
N LYS A 25 -30.83 -11.29 -12.96
CA LYS A 25 -29.50 -11.96 -13.12
C LYS A 25 -29.34 -13.20 -14.03
N LEU A 26 -28.70 -12.99 -15.19
CA LEU A 26 -27.75 -13.93 -15.87
C LEU A 26 -26.84 -13.15 -16.86
N ILE A 27 -25.63 -13.66 -17.10
CA ILE A 27 -24.47 -13.08 -17.83
C ILE A 27 -24.25 -13.93 -19.13
N PRO A 28 -23.49 -13.56 -20.20
CA PRO A 28 -23.01 -12.28 -20.75
C PRO A 28 -23.53 -11.97 -22.19
N ASN A 29 -23.14 -10.84 -22.78
CA ASN A 29 -23.51 -10.39 -24.13
C ASN A 29 -22.79 -11.12 -25.28
N LEU A 30 -23.14 -12.38 -25.55
CA LEU A 30 -22.87 -13.00 -26.86
C LEU A 30 -24.05 -12.79 -27.81
N ARG A 31 -23.85 -12.07 -28.92
CA ARG A 31 -24.77 -12.09 -30.08
C ARG A 31 -24.01 -12.17 -31.40
N VAL A 32 -23.82 -13.41 -31.87
CA VAL A 32 -23.53 -13.67 -33.27
C VAL A 32 -24.83 -13.56 -34.06
N VAL A 33 -24.89 -12.66 -35.05
CA VAL A 33 -25.94 -12.63 -36.07
C VAL A 33 -25.26 -12.63 -37.42
N ALA A 34 -25.25 -13.81 -38.07
CA ALA A 34 -24.70 -13.97 -39.40
C ALA A 34 -25.82 -14.00 -40.45
N THR A 35 -25.82 -13.04 -41.37
CA THR A 35 -26.57 -13.09 -42.63
C THR A 35 -25.68 -12.59 -43.79
N ARG A 36 -25.93 -13.10 -44.99
CA ARG A 36 -24.93 -13.22 -46.06
C ARG A 36 -24.51 -11.91 -46.75
N GLU A 37 -23.20 -11.79 -46.91
CA GLU A 37 -22.43 -11.12 -47.96
C GLU A 37 -22.46 -9.58 -48.14
N ARG A 38 -21.25 -9.02 -47.99
CA ARG A 38 -20.68 -7.84 -48.69
C ARG A 38 -21.26 -6.46 -48.34
N PHE A 39 -21.02 -6.05 -47.11
CA PHE A 39 -20.27 -4.80 -46.92
C PHE A 39 -18.94 -5.12 -46.24
N VAL A 40 -17.82 -4.79 -46.89
CA VAL A 40 -16.52 -4.79 -46.22
C VAL A 40 -16.46 -3.51 -45.39
N SER A 41 -16.94 -3.59 -44.15
CA SER A 41 -16.46 -2.67 -43.14
C SER A 41 -14.97 -2.97 -42.97
N GLN A 42 -14.11 -2.06 -43.45
CA GLN A 42 -12.84 -1.86 -42.77
C GLN A 42 -13.22 -1.45 -41.35
N ALA A 43 -13.28 -2.42 -40.44
CA ALA A 43 -13.01 -2.11 -39.06
C ALA A 43 -11.66 -1.39 -39.07
N LEU A 44 -11.58 -0.24 -38.39
CA LEU A 44 -10.27 0.20 -37.91
C LEU A 44 -9.73 -0.97 -37.10
N VAL A 45 -8.73 -1.66 -37.64
CA VAL A 45 -7.81 -2.42 -36.80
C VAL A 45 -7.28 -1.39 -35.81
N PRO A 46 -7.38 -1.61 -34.49
CA PRO A 46 -6.66 -0.79 -33.52
C PRO A 46 -5.17 -0.91 -33.84
N SER A 47 -4.66 0.07 -34.59
CA SER A 47 -3.34 -0.01 -35.19
C SER A 47 -2.31 0.29 -34.13
N LYS A 48 -1.89 -0.76 -33.42
CA LYS A 48 -0.93 -0.73 -32.32
C LYS A 48 -1.42 0.19 -31.19
N GLU A 49 -2.13 -0.40 -30.24
CA GLU A 49 -2.65 0.26 -29.06
C GLU A 49 -1.62 1.24 -28.47
N SER A 50 -1.95 2.53 -28.52
CA SER A 50 -1.50 3.43 -27.48
C SER A 50 -2.08 2.87 -26.18
N LYS A 51 -1.24 2.35 -25.29
CA LYS A 51 -1.62 1.96 -23.92
C LYS A 51 -2.24 3.21 -23.29
N MET A 52 -3.56 3.32 -23.34
CA MET A 52 -4.30 4.23 -22.50
C MET A 52 -4.12 3.62 -21.12
N THR A 53 -3.17 4.16 -20.37
CA THR A 53 -2.81 3.64 -19.06
C THR A 53 -4.04 3.75 -18.16
N VAL A 54 -4.73 2.63 -18.01
CA VAL A 54 -5.75 2.46 -16.98
C VAL A 54 -4.97 2.15 -15.71
N TYR A 55 -4.54 3.21 -15.02
CA TYR A 55 -4.14 3.11 -13.62
C TYR A 55 -5.34 2.59 -12.83
N ASP A 56 -5.12 1.75 -11.83
CA ASP A 56 -6.22 1.47 -10.91
C ASP A 56 -6.41 2.65 -9.97
N ASN A 57 -7.64 3.17 -9.88
CA ASN A 57 -7.93 4.39 -9.14
C ASN A 57 -8.63 4.04 -7.82
N ILE A 58 -7.85 4.07 -6.75
CA ILE A 58 -8.27 3.74 -5.38
C ILE A 58 -9.24 4.81 -4.83
N GLY A 59 -9.19 6.03 -5.37
CA GLY A 59 -9.88 7.19 -4.82
C GLY A 59 -9.14 7.76 -3.60
N VAL A 60 -9.86 8.04 -2.50
CA VAL A 60 -9.22 8.49 -1.26
C VAL A 60 -8.56 7.30 -0.59
N LEU A 61 -7.24 7.35 -0.37
CA LEU A 61 -6.52 6.29 0.32
C LEU A 61 -6.95 6.23 1.80
N PRO A 62 -7.53 5.12 2.30
CA PRO A 62 -8.00 5.01 3.68
C PRO A 62 -6.89 4.54 4.63
N ALA A 63 -7.14 4.66 5.95
CA ALA A 63 -6.25 4.14 6.99
C ALA A 63 -6.33 2.60 7.16
N THR A 64 -7.42 1.98 6.71
CA THR A 64 -7.52 0.53 6.50
C THR A 64 -6.78 0.18 5.21
N PRO A 65 -5.84 -0.78 5.21
CA PRO A 65 -5.12 -1.14 4.00
C PRO A 65 -6.01 -1.58 2.83
N VAL A 66 -5.68 -1.09 1.65
CA VAL A 66 -6.16 -1.60 0.36
C VAL A 66 -5.09 -2.54 -0.16
N THR A 67 -5.47 -3.78 -0.49
CA THR A 67 -4.54 -4.85 -0.85
C THR A 67 -4.78 -5.36 -2.27
N TYR A 68 -3.68 -5.62 -2.97
CA TYR A 68 -3.61 -6.14 -4.33
C TYR A 68 -2.73 -7.38 -4.29
N ASN A 69 -3.34 -8.56 -4.32
CA ASN A 69 -2.65 -9.83 -4.12
C ASN A 69 -2.54 -10.62 -5.43
N ASP A 70 -1.51 -11.45 -5.55
CA ASP A 70 -1.20 -12.27 -6.73
C ASP A 70 -1.03 -11.44 -8.03
N PHE A 71 -0.53 -10.19 -7.94
CA PHE A 71 -0.22 -9.37 -9.12
C PHE A 71 1.06 -9.86 -9.80
N ASN A 72 1.22 -9.59 -11.10
CA ASN A 72 2.27 -10.21 -11.93
C ASN A 72 2.85 -9.24 -12.99
N LEU A 73 4.14 -8.95 -12.89
CA LEU A 73 4.90 -8.17 -13.88
C LEU A 73 5.70 -9.07 -14.81
N ASN A 74 5.89 -8.66 -16.06
CA ASN A 74 6.67 -9.41 -17.04
C ASN A 74 7.48 -8.48 -17.96
N VAL A 75 8.26 -9.04 -18.89
CA VAL A 75 9.12 -8.24 -19.78
C VAL A 75 8.37 -7.39 -20.82
N LEU A 76 7.08 -7.67 -21.04
CA LEU A 76 6.20 -6.89 -21.93
C LEU A 76 5.32 -5.89 -21.16
N ASP A 77 4.99 -6.21 -19.90
CA ASP A 77 4.33 -5.29 -18.96
C ASP A 77 5.12 -5.22 -17.63
N PRO A 78 6.17 -4.38 -17.56
CA PRO A 78 7.13 -4.39 -16.45
C PRO A 78 6.76 -3.46 -15.30
N THR A 79 5.60 -2.81 -15.35
CA THR A 79 5.17 -1.77 -14.40
C THR A 79 3.65 -1.78 -14.21
N ASP A 80 3.21 -1.89 -12.96
CA ASP A 80 1.85 -1.57 -12.55
C ASP A 80 1.85 -0.20 -11.84
N VAL A 81 0.78 0.56 -12.01
CA VAL A 81 0.66 1.92 -11.46
C VAL A 81 -0.73 2.14 -10.88
N PHE A 82 -0.77 2.57 -9.62
CA PHE A 82 -1.97 2.75 -8.80
C PHE A 82 -2.13 4.24 -8.46
N GLU A 83 -3.25 4.84 -8.86
CA GLU A 83 -3.62 6.23 -8.56
C GLU A 83 -4.41 6.30 -7.25
N PHE A 84 -4.04 7.23 -6.38
CA PHE A 84 -4.81 7.57 -5.19
C PHE A 84 -4.68 9.04 -4.84
N ARG A 85 -5.57 9.54 -3.97
CA ARG A 85 -5.45 10.87 -3.35
C ARG A 85 -5.51 10.81 -1.83
N ILE A 86 -4.88 11.80 -1.20
CA ILE A 86 -5.05 12.10 0.22
C ILE A 86 -5.63 13.51 0.37
N ASP A 87 -6.61 13.67 1.26
CA ASP A 87 -7.43 14.90 1.36
C ASP A 87 -6.91 15.89 2.42
N THR A 88 -5.98 15.44 3.27
CA THR A 88 -5.26 16.23 4.27
C THR A 88 -3.81 15.76 4.32
N THR A 89 -2.95 16.44 5.10
CA THR A 89 -1.62 15.91 5.41
C THR A 89 -1.75 14.54 6.10
N GLN A 90 -1.23 13.48 5.48
CA GLN A 90 -1.32 12.10 5.93
C GLN A 90 0.06 11.42 5.84
N ASN A 91 0.25 10.32 6.57
CA ASN A 91 1.36 9.40 6.34
C ASN A 91 0.90 8.35 5.32
N ILE A 92 1.39 8.45 4.09
CA ILE A 92 1.21 7.45 3.03
C ILE A 92 2.10 6.26 3.38
N ASN A 93 1.54 5.07 3.54
CA ASN A 93 2.25 3.83 3.81
C ASN A 93 2.03 2.86 2.65
N LEU A 94 3.11 2.31 2.10
CA LEU A 94 3.11 1.33 1.03
C LEU A 94 3.99 0.15 1.43
N SER A 95 3.55 -1.07 1.11
CA SER A 95 4.29 -2.31 1.37
C SER A 95 4.12 -3.26 0.19
N LEU A 96 5.23 -3.59 -0.45
CA LEU A 96 5.38 -4.56 -1.54
C LEU A 96 6.00 -5.82 -0.94
N THR A 97 5.26 -6.93 -0.97
CA THR A 97 5.59 -8.18 -0.27
C THR A 97 5.36 -9.39 -1.18
N ASP A 98 5.74 -10.57 -0.70
CA ASP A 98 5.62 -11.87 -1.42
C ASP A 98 6.15 -11.84 -2.88
N ILE A 99 7.25 -11.10 -3.07
CA ILE A 99 7.97 -11.05 -4.34
C ILE A 99 8.47 -12.47 -4.69
N SER A 100 8.23 -12.93 -5.92
CA SER A 100 8.58 -14.29 -6.34
C SER A 100 10.04 -14.65 -6.06
N ALA A 101 10.26 -15.88 -5.57
CA ALA A 101 11.55 -16.32 -5.08
C ALA A 101 12.64 -16.32 -6.17
N GLY A 102 13.63 -15.44 -6.03
CA GLY A 102 14.72 -15.25 -7.00
C GLY A 102 14.48 -14.13 -8.01
N ASP A 103 13.34 -13.44 -7.93
CA ASP A 103 13.08 -12.18 -8.63
C ASP A 103 13.14 -10.99 -7.66
N ASP A 104 12.79 -9.81 -8.17
CA ASP A 104 13.07 -8.49 -7.60
C ASP A 104 12.14 -7.46 -8.29
N ALA A 105 11.57 -6.52 -7.53
CA ALA A 105 10.71 -5.44 -8.01
C ALA A 105 10.81 -4.20 -7.09
N ASP A 106 11.08 -3.04 -7.68
CA ASP A 106 11.15 -1.75 -6.99
C ASP A 106 9.75 -1.19 -6.67
N LEU A 107 9.65 -0.38 -5.60
CA LEU A 107 8.46 0.39 -5.24
C LEU A 107 8.75 1.89 -5.29
N ARG A 108 7.89 2.68 -5.94
CA ARG A 108 8.10 4.13 -6.13
C ARG A 108 6.83 4.92 -5.87
N LEU A 109 6.98 6.11 -5.28
CA LEU A 109 5.89 7.04 -5.01
C LEU A 109 6.14 8.35 -5.75
N TYR A 110 5.20 8.73 -6.60
CA TYR A 110 5.20 10.00 -7.33
C TYR A 110 4.04 10.89 -6.90
N GLN A 111 4.24 12.20 -6.91
CA GLN A 111 3.20 13.21 -6.75
C GLN A 111 2.79 13.73 -8.13
N ASP A 112 1.48 13.71 -8.42
CA ASP A 112 0.89 14.25 -9.64
C ASP A 112 1.22 15.74 -9.80
N ASN A 113 1.62 16.14 -11.00
CA ASN A 113 1.82 17.55 -11.37
C ASN A 113 0.50 18.37 -11.44
N GLY A 114 -0.64 17.71 -11.24
CA GLY A 114 -1.99 18.26 -11.23
C GLY A 114 -2.73 18.07 -12.56
N ASN A 115 -2.24 17.18 -13.42
CA ASN A 115 -2.86 16.88 -14.71
C ASN A 115 -3.72 15.60 -14.67
N GLY A 116 -3.56 14.76 -13.64
CA GLY A 116 -4.31 13.51 -13.46
C GLY A 116 -3.84 12.34 -14.34
N PHE A 117 -2.60 12.37 -14.83
CA PHE A 117 -1.99 11.32 -15.65
C PHE A 117 -0.58 11.03 -15.15
N PHE A 118 -0.26 9.77 -14.87
CA PHE A 118 1.12 9.39 -14.54
C PHE A 118 2.03 9.56 -15.76
N ASP A 119 2.88 10.59 -15.74
CA ASP A 119 3.79 10.95 -16.81
C ASP A 119 5.13 11.55 -16.32
N THR A 120 6.01 11.92 -17.26
CA THR A 120 7.36 12.43 -16.96
C THR A 120 7.42 13.78 -16.23
N GLY A 121 6.29 14.48 -16.09
CA GLY A 121 6.15 15.71 -15.31
C GLY A 121 5.96 15.47 -13.81
N ASP A 122 5.64 14.24 -13.40
CA ASP A 122 5.38 13.91 -12.01
C ASP A 122 6.65 13.83 -11.17
N GLN A 123 6.53 14.28 -9.93
CA GLN A 123 7.66 14.33 -9.02
C GLN A 123 7.81 12.98 -8.30
N LEU A 124 8.91 12.25 -8.53
CA LEU A 124 9.31 11.17 -7.63
C LEU A 124 9.57 11.76 -6.24
N VAL A 125 8.74 11.40 -5.26
CA VAL A 125 8.82 11.91 -3.88
C VAL A 125 9.37 10.88 -2.89
N ASP A 126 9.38 9.60 -3.26
CA ASP A 126 10.00 8.51 -2.49
C ASP A 126 10.23 7.23 -3.33
N PHE A 127 11.16 6.36 -2.92
CA PHE A 127 11.37 5.06 -3.55
C PHE A 127 12.08 4.04 -2.65
N SER A 128 11.78 2.76 -2.87
CA SER A 128 12.39 1.59 -2.24
C SER A 128 12.84 0.64 -3.37
N SER A 129 14.01 0.02 -3.20
CA SER A 129 14.66 -0.84 -4.20
C SER A 129 15.53 -1.89 -3.49
N ARG A 130 14.93 -2.66 -2.58
CA ARG A 130 15.60 -3.62 -1.71
C ARG A 130 15.80 -4.94 -2.45
N GLY A 131 16.89 -5.01 -3.21
CA GLY A 131 17.08 -6.10 -4.16
C GLY A 131 17.04 -7.53 -3.62
N ASN A 132 16.88 -8.47 -4.55
CA ASN A 132 16.26 -9.79 -4.37
C ASN A 132 14.78 -9.66 -3.98
N ASN A 133 14.20 -10.70 -3.38
CA ASN A 133 12.80 -10.73 -2.96
C ASN A 133 12.58 -10.24 -1.52
N GLN A 134 13.22 -9.13 -1.13
CA GLN A 134 12.93 -8.50 0.17
C GLN A 134 11.65 -7.67 0.08
N ASP A 135 10.94 -7.51 1.19
CA ASP A 135 9.79 -6.61 1.27
C ASP A 135 10.26 -5.17 0.99
N ASP A 136 9.79 -4.54 -0.09
CA ASP A 136 10.02 -3.13 -0.38
C ASP A 136 8.90 -2.30 0.22
N PHE A 137 9.22 -1.18 0.86
CA PHE A 137 8.23 -0.41 1.62
C PHE A 137 8.59 1.07 1.67
N LEU A 138 7.56 1.90 1.88
CA LEU A 138 7.66 3.35 1.98
C LEU A 138 6.66 3.84 3.03
N ASN A 139 7.06 4.79 3.87
CA ASN A 139 6.13 5.41 4.80
C ASN A 139 6.48 6.90 5.01
N ARG A 140 5.63 7.77 4.44
CA ARG A 140 5.96 9.15 4.10
C ARG A 140 4.85 10.10 4.51
N ARG A 141 5.18 11.11 5.31
CA ARG A 141 4.30 12.25 5.53
C ARG A 141 4.25 13.13 4.28
N ALA A 142 3.06 13.28 3.73
CA ALA A 142 2.77 14.02 2.51
C ALA A 142 1.56 14.94 2.73
N ASP A 143 1.47 16.03 1.96
CA ASP A 143 0.34 16.95 1.97
C ASP A 143 -0.78 16.51 1.03
N ALA A 144 -1.96 17.13 1.14
CA ALA A 144 -3.11 16.78 0.32
C ALA A 144 -2.81 16.89 -1.19
N GLY A 145 -3.19 15.87 -1.97
CA GLY A 145 -2.88 15.78 -3.39
C GLY A 145 -3.16 14.40 -3.98
N THR A 146 -2.97 14.29 -5.30
CA THR A 146 -2.98 13.03 -6.05
C THR A 146 -1.57 12.47 -6.14
N TYR A 147 -1.45 11.15 -6.02
CA TYR A 147 -0.21 10.40 -5.99
C TYR A 147 -0.34 9.12 -6.83
N PHE A 148 0.80 8.65 -7.33
CA PHE A 148 0.92 7.38 -8.05
C PHE A 148 1.93 6.48 -7.32
N ALA A 149 1.51 5.27 -6.97
CA ALA A 149 2.44 4.19 -6.61
C ALA A 149 2.77 3.39 -7.87
N GLU A 150 4.06 3.31 -8.25
CA GLU A 150 4.57 2.45 -9.32
C GLU A 150 5.26 1.24 -8.69
N VAL A 151 4.78 0.03 -9.00
CA VAL A 151 5.51 -1.22 -8.76
C VAL A 151 6.20 -1.59 -10.05
N ARG A 152 7.51 -1.81 -10.00
CA ARG A 152 8.34 -1.94 -11.20
C ARG A 152 9.27 -3.13 -11.12
N ARG A 153 9.13 -4.05 -12.09
CA ARG A 153 10.00 -5.20 -12.25
C ARG A 153 11.47 -4.76 -12.39
N PHE A 154 12.34 -5.28 -11.53
CA PHE A 154 13.77 -5.06 -11.66
C PHE A 154 14.28 -5.72 -12.96
N SER A 155 15.25 -5.09 -13.63
CA SER A 155 15.72 -5.56 -14.93
C SER A 155 16.57 -6.84 -14.86
N GLY A 156 17.10 -7.18 -13.68
CA GLY A 156 17.85 -8.42 -13.43
C GLY A 156 16.99 -9.65 -13.16
N SER A 157 15.70 -9.48 -12.84
CA SER A 157 14.76 -10.58 -12.60
C SER A 157 14.63 -11.45 -13.85
N SER A 158 14.48 -12.77 -13.69
CA SER A 158 14.67 -13.72 -14.79
C SER A 158 13.38 -14.25 -15.41
N GLY A 159 12.26 -14.15 -14.68
CA GLY A 159 10.93 -14.60 -15.11
C GLY A 159 9.86 -13.51 -15.03
N ASP A 160 8.62 -13.96 -14.90
CA ASP A 160 7.52 -13.11 -14.46
C ASP A 160 7.64 -12.92 -12.94
N VAL A 161 7.40 -11.72 -12.44
CA VAL A 161 7.54 -11.38 -11.02
C VAL A 161 6.16 -11.28 -10.39
N SER A 162 5.82 -12.22 -9.52
CA SER A 162 4.60 -12.11 -8.71
C SER A 162 4.85 -11.23 -7.49
N TYR A 163 3.82 -10.51 -7.03
CA TYR A 163 3.90 -9.69 -5.82
C TYR A 163 2.52 -9.42 -5.21
N ASP A 164 2.53 -9.08 -3.92
CA ASP A 164 1.42 -8.49 -3.17
C ASP A 164 1.74 -7.03 -2.84
N LEU A 165 0.79 -6.11 -3.03
CA LEU A 165 0.94 -4.68 -2.68
C LEU A 165 -0.17 -4.24 -1.72
N ALA A 166 0.21 -3.61 -0.62
CA ALA A 166 -0.71 -2.98 0.32
C ALA A 166 -0.44 -1.47 0.44
N LEU A 167 -1.52 -0.66 0.44
CA LEU A 167 -1.46 0.79 0.55
C LEU A 167 -2.40 1.27 1.67
N SER A 168 -1.97 2.26 2.46
CA SER A 168 -2.85 2.97 3.41
C SER A 168 -2.39 4.41 3.64
N ALA A 169 -3.27 5.26 4.17
CA ALA A 169 -2.92 6.62 4.59
C ALA A 169 -3.40 6.88 6.02
N THR A 170 -2.46 7.04 6.95
CA THR A 170 -2.76 7.24 8.38
C THR A 170 -2.63 8.71 8.79
N THR A 171 -3.22 9.07 9.94
CA THR A 171 -3.20 10.47 10.44
C THR A 171 -1.92 10.71 11.26
N PRO A 172 -1.02 11.63 10.87
CA PRO A 172 0.18 11.93 11.65
C PRO A 172 -0.17 12.62 12.97
N ASN A 173 0.75 12.58 13.95
CA ASN A 173 0.57 13.20 15.27
C ASN A 173 -0.72 12.73 15.98
N SER A 174 -0.98 11.43 15.88
CA SER A 174 -2.12 10.73 16.48
C SER A 174 -1.65 9.42 17.08
N THR A 175 -2.12 9.10 18.29
CA THR A 175 -1.84 7.81 18.96
C THR A 175 -2.54 6.63 18.28
N SER A 176 -3.35 6.89 17.26
CA SER A 176 -3.94 5.92 16.32
C SER A 176 -3.34 6.04 14.90
N GLY A 177 -2.22 6.75 14.75
CA GLY A 177 -1.60 7.10 13.46
C GLY A 177 -0.61 6.06 12.90
N PHE A 178 -0.35 4.99 13.64
CA PHE A 178 0.54 3.91 13.22
C PHE A 178 0.10 3.26 11.89
N SER A 179 1.07 2.97 11.01
CA SER A 179 0.85 2.18 9.79
C SER A 179 0.33 0.78 10.13
N ASN A 180 -0.75 0.33 9.50
CA ASN A 180 -1.25 -1.04 9.65
C ASN A 180 -0.58 -2.04 8.68
N LEU A 181 0.55 -1.67 8.06
CA LEU A 181 1.36 -2.55 7.22
C LEU A 181 2.58 -3.04 8.02
N LEU A 182 2.95 -4.32 7.87
CA LEU A 182 4.04 -4.98 8.59
C LEU A 182 5.13 -5.51 7.63
N PRO A 183 5.88 -4.65 6.92
CA PRO A 183 7.00 -5.07 6.09
C PRO A 183 8.16 -5.62 6.94
N ARG A 184 8.93 -6.58 6.37
CA ARG A 184 10.21 -7.05 6.93
C ARG A 184 11.33 -6.06 6.70
N GLU A 185 11.24 -4.90 7.34
CA GLU A 185 12.34 -3.94 7.34
C GLU A 185 13.54 -4.48 8.13
N PHE A 186 13.40 -4.66 9.45
CA PHE A 186 14.47 -5.17 10.32
C PHE A 186 14.13 -6.54 10.90
N ALA A 187 14.57 -7.61 10.23
CA ALA A 187 14.51 -8.96 10.79
C ALA A 187 15.60 -9.16 11.86
N LEU A 188 15.19 -9.26 13.14
CA LEU A 188 16.06 -9.57 14.28
C LEU A 188 16.25 -11.07 14.46
N GLY A 189 15.28 -11.87 14.00
CA GLY A 189 15.23 -13.31 14.24
C GLY A 189 14.82 -13.62 15.69
N ASP A 190 15.37 -14.70 16.23
CA ASP A 190 15.02 -15.22 17.54
C ASP A 190 15.76 -14.49 18.68
N LEU A 191 15.00 -13.84 19.57
CA LEU A 191 15.56 -13.07 20.69
C LEU A 191 15.98 -14.00 21.83
N SER A 192 17.16 -14.59 21.66
CA SER A 192 17.86 -15.42 22.65
C SER A 192 18.89 -14.66 23.50
N ALA A 193 19.01 -13.34 23.30
CA ALA A 193 19.87 -12.43 24.05
C ALA A 193 19.44 -10.96 23.84
N ASP A 194 19.99 -10.05 24.64
CA ASP A 194 19.74 -8.61 24.50
C ASP A 194 20.11 -8.07 23.10
N VAL A 195 19.22 -7.26 22.54
CA VAL A 195 19.44 -6.61 21.24
C VAL A 195 19.28 -5.10 21.39
N THR A 196 20.29 -4.35 20.94
CA THR A 196 20.20 -2.89 20.77
C THR A 196 20.19 -2.53 19.29
N ARG A 197 19.34 -1.56 18.93
CA ARG A 197 19.25 -0.96 17.60
C ARG A 197 19.26 0.56 17.72
N PHE A 198 19.76 1.21 16.68
CA PHE A 198 19.77 2.66 16.55
C PHE A 198 19.10 2.98 15.22
N GLY A 199 18.14 3.90 15.23
CA GLY A 199 17.38 4.27 14.04
C GLY A 199 17.04 5.74 14.03
N THR A 200 16.28 6.17 13.03
CA THR A 200 15.88 7.57 12.86
C THR A 200 14.61 7.64 12.02
N ILE A 201 13.55 8.16 12.64
CA ILE A 201 12.27 8.41 11.99
C ILE A 201 12.11 9.90 11.66
N SER A 202 11.41 10.20 10.57
CA SER A 202 11.28 11.54 9.98
C SER A 202 10.07 11.60 9.04
N ASN A 203 9.79 12.77 8.45
CA ASN A 203 8.70 12.92 7.49
C ASN A 203 8.89 12.12 6.17
N THR A 204 10.09 11.58 5.90
CA THR A 204 10.39 10.65 4.79
C THR A 204 10.57 9.20 5.25
N ASN A 205 10.45 8.93 6.55
CA ASN A 205 10.48 7.59 7.13
C ASN A 205 9.76 7.65 8.48
N THR A 206 8.45 7.70 8.44
CA THR A 206 7.55 7.94 9.59
C THR A 206 7.40 6.75 10.55
N THR A 207 7.89 5.56 10.21
CA THR A 207 7.74 4.31 10.98
C THR A 207 8.85 3.34 10.63
N ASP A 208 9.57 2.85 11.65
CA ASP A 208 10.51 1.73 11.52
C ASP A 208 9.85 0.44 12.04
N THR A 209 9.98 -0.69 11.34
CA THR A 209 9.34 -1.98 11.66
C THR A 209 10.36 -3.09 11.94
N TYR A 210 10.31 -3.66 13.14
CA TYR A 210 11.20 -4.73 13.61
C TYR A 210 10.46 -6.06 13.75
N GLU A 211 10.84 -7.06 12.96
CA GLU A 211 10.34 -8.44 13.09
C GLU A 211 11.26 -9.25 14.01
N PHE A 212 10.68 -9.99 14.96
CA PHE A 212 11.42 -10.88 15.84
C PHE A 212 10.56 -12.07 16.32
N SER A 213 11.19 -13.11 16.87
CA SER A 213 10.50 -14.19 17.58
C SER A 213 10.94 -14.30 19.04
N LEU A 214 10.04 -14.86 19.85
CA LEU A 214 10.32 -15.36 21.21
C LEU A 214 10.08 -16.87 21.24
N GLY A 215 11.05 -17.61 21.78
CA GLY A 215 10.93 -19.03 22.06
C GLY A 215 10.02 -19.33 23.26
N PHE A 216 9.90 -20.62 23.58
CA PHE A 216 9.26 -21.05 24.82
C PHE A 216 10.12 -20.68 26.02
N PHE A 217 9.48 -20.20 27.08
CA PHE A 217 10.12 -19.75 28.32
C PHE A 217 11.04 -18.53 28.16
N GLU A 218 10.82 -17.73 27.12
CA GLU A 218 11.52 -16.48 26.86
C GLU A 218 10.57 -15.28 26.99
N GLY A 219 11.15 -14.11 27.24
CA GLY A 219 10.44 -12.86 27.27
C GLY A 219 11.35 -11.67 27.01
N VAL A 220 10.75 -10.51 26.79
CA VAL A 220 11.44 -9.28 26.45
C VAL A 220 10.79 -8.06 27.10
N ASN A 221 11.64 -7.14 27.56
CA ASN A 221 11.29 -5.76 27.85
C ASN A 221 11.82 -4.87 26.71
N ILE A 222 10.97 -4.06 26.13
CA ILE A 222 11.28 -3.20 25.00
C ILE A 222 11.27 -1.75 25.48
N THR A 223 12.36 -1.02 25.24
CA THR A 223 12.47 0.41 25.57
C THR A 223 12.93 1.21 24.35
N LEU A 224 12.16 2.23 23.96
CA LEU A 224 12.58 3.28 23.06
C LEU A 224 13.14 4.44 23.89
N SER A 225 14.33 4.92 23.58
CA SER A 225 15.00 5.95 24.38
C SER A 225 15.89 6.85 23.54
N GLY A 226 16.43 7.91 24.16
CA GLY A 226 17.34 8.85 23.51
C GLY A 226 16.66 9.80 22.51
N LEU A 227 15.34 9.92 22.57
CA LEU A 227 14.53 10.77 21.68
C LEU A 227 14.92 12.26 21.75
N GLN A 228 14.87 12.93 20.61
CA GLN A 228 14.94 14.40 20.51
C GLN A 228 13.60 15.02 20.09
N SER A 229 12.66 14.20 19.63
CA SER A 229 11.28 14.58 19.33
C SER A 229 10.35 13.38 19.54
N ASP A 230 9.04 13.65 19.54
CA ASP A 230 8.01 12.71 19.97
C ASP A 230 7.85 11.52 19.01
N ALA A 231 7.83 10.31 19.60
CA ALA A 231 7.81 9.02 18.92
C ALA A 231 7.20 7.94 19.83
N ASP A 232 6.24 7.19 19.31
CA ASP A 232 5.50 6.14 20.01
C ASP A 232 6.02 4.74 19.63
N ILE A 233 5.68 3.71 20.41
CA ILE A 233 5.87 2.30 20.01
C ILE A 233 4.60 1.46 20.15
N ARG A 234 4.43 0.47 19.28
CA ARG A 234 3.46 -0.62 19.48
C ARG A 234 4.03 -1.97 19.07
N LEU A 235 3.55 -3.01 19.75
CA LEU A 235 3.89 -4.41 19.55
C LEU A 235 2.66 -5.15 18.99
N ILE A 236 2.86 -5.88 17.89
CA ILE A 236 1.84 -6.65 17.19
C ILE A 236 2.28 -8.13 17.15
N ALA A 237 1.33 -9.05 17.33
CA ALA A 237 1.47 -10.46 16.98
C ALA A 237 0.54 -10.75 15.79
N ASP A 238 1.11 -10.80 14.58
CA ASP A 238 0.41 -11.16 13.34
C ASP A 238 0.06 -12.66 13.40
N TYR A 239 -1.18 -12.98 13.74
CA TYR A 239 -1.61 -14.36 13.99
C TYR A 239 -2.01 -15.09 12.71
N ASN A 240 -2.41 -14.36 11.67
CA ASN A 240 -2.85 -14.94 10.40
C ASN A 240 -1.74 -14.90 9.32
N ASN A 241 -0.62 -14.21 9.59
CA ASN A 241 0.55 -14.00 8.75
C ASN A 241 0.26 -13.21 7.45
N ASN A 242 -0.76 -12.33 7.45
CA ASN A 242 -1.14 -11.52 6.29
C ASN A 242 -0.35 -10.20 6.18
N ARG A 243 0.51 -9.86 7.16
CA ARG A 243 1.30 -8.61 7.24
C ARG A 243 0.48 -7.34 7.35
N ILE A 244 -0.78 -7.45 7.77
CA ILE A 244 -1.74 -6.36 7.99
C ILE A 244 -2.22 -6.42 9.43
N VAL A 245 -2.11 -5.32 10.17
CA VAL A 245 -2.53 -5.30 11.58
C VAL A 245 -4.06 -5.44 11.70
N ASP A 246 -4.51 -6.61 12.13
CA ASP A 246 -5.92 -6.93 12.33
C ASP A 246 -6.43 -6.65 13.76
N ALA A 247 -7.76 -6.67 13.92
CA ALA A 247 -8.41 -6.40 15.20
C ALA A 247 -8.13 -7.52 16.23
N GLY A 248 -7.30 -7.20 17.23
CA GLY A 248 -6.90 -8.12 18.30
C GLY A 248 -5.45 -8.58 18.24
N GLU A 249 -4.70 -8.15 17.22
CA GLU A 249 -3.28 -8.50 17.05
C GLU A 249 -2.31 -7.56 17.76
N GLU A 250 -2.74 -6.34 18.10
CA GLU A 250 -1.93 -5.43 18.90
C GLU A 250 -1.87 -5.90 20.36
N VAL A 251 -0.68 -6.24 20.80
CA VAL A 251 -0.38 -6.83 22.11
C VAL A 251 -0.19 -5.76 23.18
N ALA A 252 0.52 -4.69 22.82
CA ALA A 252 0.82 -3.57 23.71
C ALA A 252 1.20 -2.33 22.90
N ARG A 253 1.06 -1.15 23.51
CA ARG A 253 1.61 0.11 23.01
C ARG A 253 2.08 1.00 24.14
N SER A 254 2.95 1.95 23.81
CA SER A 254 3.36 3.04 24.70
C SER A 254 3.38 4.34 23.86
N THR A 255 2.78 5.39 24.41
CA THR A 255 2.59 6.69 23.73
C THR A 255 2.81 7.86 24.70
N SER A 256 4.01 7.94 25.28
CA SER A 256 4.36 8.81 26.40
C SER A 256 4.87 10.17 25.91
N ALA A 257 3.97 11.15 25.88
CA ALA A 257 4.22 12.46 25.28
C ALA A 257 5.62 13.08 25.53
N GLY A 258 6.16 13.67 24.47
CA GLY A 258 7.38 14.48 24.48
C GLY A 258 8.64 13.70 24.07
N ILE A 259 9.58 13.54 25.00
CA ILE A 259 10.83 12.76 24.79
C ILE A 259 11.02 11.75 25.93
N THR A 260 9.91 11.35 26.55
CA THR A 260 9.89 10.30 27.56
C THR A 260 10.29 8.99 26.89
N SER A 261 11.00 8.10 27.58
CA SER A 261 11.26 6.78 27.02
C SER A 261 9.97 5.98 26.94
N GLU A 262 9.67 5.41 25.77
CA GLU A 262 8.57 4.45 25.63
C GLU A 262 8.97 3.09 26.17
N VAL A 263 8.06 2.42 26.86
CA VAL A 263 8.31 1.11 27.49
C VAL A 263 7.16 0.16 27.25
N ILE A 264 7.48 -1.05 26.78
CA ILE A 264 6.62 -2.23 26.80
C ILE A 264 7.36 -3.30 27.61
N SER A 265 6.79 -3.74 28.74
CA SER A 265 7.44 -4.69 29.65
C SER A 265 6.72 -6.04 29.69
N ASN A 266 7.46 -7.08 30.06
CA ASN A 266 6.94 -8.42 30.33
C ASN A 266 6.12 -9.02 29.17
N THR A 267 6.61 -8.86 27.93
CA THR A 267 6.13 -9.66 26.80
C THR A 267 6.79 -11.04 26.91
N ASN A 268 6.02 -12.09 27.19
CA ASN A 268 6.55 -13.40 27.60
C ASN A 268 5.79 -14.60 27.03
N LEU A 269 5.03 -14.40 25.95
CA LEU A 269 4.43 -15.48 25.19
C LEU A 269 5.33 -15.80 24.00
N SER A 270 5.48 -17.09 23.68
CA SER A 270 6.22 -17.53 22.51
C SER A 270 5.45 -17.17 21.23
N GLY A 271 6.13 -16.65 20.21
CA GLY A 271 5.49 -16.27 18.95
C GLY A 271 6.36 -15.39 18.07
N ASN A 272 5.82 -15.04 16.90
CA ASN A 272 6.38 -14.02 16.02
C ASN A 272 5.75 -12.66 16.34
N TYR A 273 6.56 -11.62 16.31
CA TYR A 273 6.19 -10.28 16.71
C TYR A 273 6.73 -9.24 15.74
N PHE A 274 5.96 -8.17 15.56
CA PHE A 274 6.40 -6.94 14.93
C PHE A 274 6.35 -5.80 15.95
N LEU A 275 7.45 -5.08 16.13
CA LEU A 275 7.46 -3.80 16.83
C LEU A 275 7.54 -2.67 15.82
N GLN A 276 6.61 -1.72 15.89
CA GLN A 276 6.67 -0.47 15.14
C GLN A 276 7.13 0.68 16.06
N VAL A 277 8.13 1.42 15.61
CA VAL A 277 8.54 2.71 16.16
C VAL A 277 7.96 3.80 15.25
N ASN A 278 6.96 4.55 15.72
CA ASN A 278 6.18 5.48 14.90
C ASN A 278 6.44 6.95 15.26
N GLN A 279 6.60 7.80 14.25
CA GLN A 279 6.81 9.23 14.42
C GLN A 279 5.51 9.90 14.88
N PHE A 280 5.49 10.43 16.11
CA PHE A 280 4.36 11.22 16.60
C PHE A 280 4.51 12.70 16.19
N SER A 281 5.70 13.27 16.33
CA SER A 281 5.98 14.67 15.99
C SER A 281 6.21 14.91 14.49
N SER A 282 6.19 16.17 14.03
CA SER A 282 6.56 16.54 12.65
C SER A 282 8.07 16.73 12.41
N THR A 283 8.90 16.39 13.41
CA THR A 283 10.35 16.63 13.42
C THR A 283 11.06 15.28 13.43
N GLN A 284 12.21 15.20 12.77
CA GLN A 284 13.04 14.01 12.82
C GLN A 284 13.52 13.72 14.25
N THR A 285 13.51 12.45 14.66
CA THR A 285 14.15 12.00 15.89
C THR A 285 14.97 10.75 15.63
N ALA A 286 16.22 10.75 16.12
CA ALA A 286 16.97 9.52 16.31
C ALA A 286 16.50 8.83 17.58
N TYR A 287 16.73 7.52 17.68
CA TYR A 287 16.39 6.74 18.86
C TYR A 287 17.39 5.61 19.11
N THR A 288 17.42 5.14 20.35
CA THR A 288 18.00 3.86 20.77
C THR A 288 16.86 2.94 21.20
N LEU A 289 16.73 1.79 20.54
CA LEU A 289 15.73 0.78 20.82
C LEU A 289 16.43 -0.43 21.44
N THR A 290 16.05 -0.80 22.66
CA THR A 290 16.62 -1.95 23.38
C THR A 290 15.55 -3.00 23.64
N PHE A 291 15.86 -4.24 23.27
CA PHE A 291 15.17 -5.46 23.62
C PHE A 291 16.02 -6.14 24.72
N ASP A 292 15.57 -6.03 25.97
CA ASP A 292 16.18 -6.63 27.16
C ASP A 292 15.53 -8.00 27.39
N GLN A 293 16.30 -9.06 27.15
CA GLN A 293 15.82 -10.44 27.04
C GLN A 293 15.92 -11.14 28.40
N PHE A 294 14.90 -11.91 28.73
CA PHE A 294 14.90 -12.69 29.97
C PHE A 294 14.25 -14.06 29.77
N THR A 295 14.62 -15.01 30.64
CA THR A 295 13.96 -16.31 30.73
C THR A 295 12.83 -16.28 31.77
N THR A 296 11.75 -17.01 31.48
CA THR A 296 10.57 -17.11 32.36
C THR A 296 10.54 -18.46 33.06
N THR A 297 9.98 -18.51 34.27
CA THR A 297 9.83 -19.76 35.03
C THR A 297 8.43 -20.34 34.85
N ASP A 298 8.28 -21.17 33.81
CA ASP A 298 7.09 -21.94 33.43
C ASP A 298 5.81 -21.15 33.05
N ALA A 299 4.94 -21.81 32.28
CA ALA A 299 3.74 -21.25 31.62
C ALA A 299 2.43 -21.50 32.39
#